data_AF-A0A1X0SZ49-F1
#
_entry.id   AF-A0A1X0SZ49-F1
#
_cell.length_a   1.000
_cell.length_b   1.000
_cell.length_c   1.000
_cell.angle_alpha   90.00
_cell.angle_beta   90.00
_cell.angle_gamma   90.00
#
_symmetry.space_group_name_H-M   'P 1'
#
loop_
_entity.id
_entity.type
_entity.pdbx_description
1 polymer ?
#
loop_
_entity_poly.entity_id
_entity_poly.type
_entity_poly.pdbx_seq_one_letter_code
_entity_poly.pdbx_strand_id
1 'polypeptide(L)'
;MHNHLILLVLASVAALAAPSLFERYQANILSGSPEKLDAGPPVVEAAAPVPRPPRQTRIDGDRDGHFRASVVMNGRQVPVLVDTGASAVALDEATARRLGITLSAGDFVEPVQTANGVTMGARATINEIAIGAVRVRDVEAMVIRDTDLPLSLLGMSFLKRLKGYSVENGALTLRD
;
A
#
# COMPACT_ATOMS: atom_id res chain seq x y z
N MET A 1 2.50 88.27 -42.30
CA MET A 1 1.74 88.21 -41.03
C MET A 1 0.31 87.80 -41.36
N HIS A 2 -0.27 86.94 -40.52
CA HIS A 2 -1.65 86.40 -40.51
C HIS A 2 -1.92 85.16 -41.39
N ASN A 3 -2.60 84.10 -40.95
CA ASN A 3 -2.84 83.49 -39.64
C ASN A 3 -3.52 82.13 -39.89
N HIS A 4 -3.22 81.14 -39.04
CA HIS A 4 -4.00 79.96 -38.62
C HIS A 4 -4.92 79.23 -39.63
N LEU A 5 -4.68 77.94 -39.91
CA LEU A 5 -5.13 76.85 -39.02
C LEU A 5 -6.59 77.06 -38.60
N ILE A 6 -7.54 76.57 -39.40
CA ILE A 6 -8.87 76.07 -39.00
C ILE A 6 -9.57 75.69 -40.31
N LEU A 7 -9.68 74.38 -40.55
CA LEU A 7 -10.86 73.66 -41.07
C LEU A 7 -10.43 72.29 -41.56
N LEU A 8 -10.20 71.42 -40.58
CA LEU A 8 -9.93 69.99 -40.71
C LEU A 8 -11.25 69.19 -40.72
N VAL A 9 -12.32 69.73 -41.31
CA VAL A 9 -13.65 69.11 -41.19
C VAL A 9 -14.42 69.31 -42.49
N LEU A 10 -14.71 68.18 -43.14
CA LEU A 10 -15.67 67.91 -44.24
C LEU A 10 -15.08 67.60 -45.63
N ALA A 11 -15.70 66.60 -46.25
CA ALA A 11 -15.48 66.01 -47.58
C ALA A 11 -14.36 64.95 -47.61
N SER A 12 -14.61 63.70 -47.22
CA SER A 12 -15.64 62.79 -47.76
C SER A 12 -15.55 62.69 -49.29
N VAL A 13 -15.59 61.45 -49.79
CA VAL A 13 -15.70 61.04 -51.21
C VAL A 13 -14.36 60.70 -51.88
N ALA A 14 -13.90 59.48 -51.63
CA ALA A 14 -13.43 58.57 -52.69
C ALA A 14 -13.30 57.13 -52.16
N ALA A 15 -14.37 56.61 -51.54
CA ALA A 15 -14.52 55.17 -51.28
C ALA A 15 -15.77 54.68 -52.02
N LEU A 16 -15.77 54.89 -53.35
CA LEU A 16 -16.93 54.60 -54.21
C LEU A 16 -16.52 53.64 -55.34
N ALA A 17 -16.08 52.42 -55.00
CA ALA A 17 -15.97 51.33 -55.98
C ALA A 17 -15.74 49.91 -55.41
N ALA A 18 -15.73 49.66 -54.09
CA ALA A 18 -15.56 48.30 -53.59
C ALA A 18 -16.33 48.02 -52.28
N PRO A 19 -17.66 47.80 -52.32
CA PRO A 19 -18.41 47.39 -51.12
C PRO A 19 -18.08 45.96 -50.64
N SER A 20 -17.20 45.21 -51.31
CA SER A 20 -17.31 43.75 -51.31
C SER A 20 -16.35 42.98 -50.40
N LEU A 21 -15.43 43.62 -49.66
CA LEU A 21 -14.53 42.86 -48.78
C LEU A 21 -15.10 42.68 -47.36
N PHE A 22 -15.61 43.76 -46.78
CA PHE A 22 -16.09 43.74 -45.40
C PHE A 22 -17.40 42.96 -45.26
N GLU A 23 -18.34 43.14 -46.20
CA GLU A 23 -19.60 42.38 -46.20
C GLU A 23 -19.38 40.88 -46.46
N ARG A 24 -18.41 40.51 -47.33
CA ARG A 24 -18.06 39.09 -47.55
C ARG A 24 -17.43 38.46 -46.32
N TYR A 25 -16.60 39.20 -45.61
CA TYR A 25 -15.98 38.72 -44.37
C TYR A 25 -17.04 38.50 -43.28
N GLN A 26 -17.96 39.44 -43.13
CA GLN A 26 -19.05 39.34 -42.15
C GLN A 26 -20.04 38.23 -42.50
N ALA A 27 -20.40 38.10 -43.79
CA ALA A 27 -21.26 37.01 -44.26
C ALA A 27 -20.61 35.64 -44.02
N ASN A 28 -19.30 35.49 -44.23
CA ASN A 28 -18.63 34.19 -44.04
C ASN A 28 -18.56 33.78 -42.56
N ILE A 29 -18.37 34.74 -41.64
CA ILE A 29 -18.34 34.48 -40.19
C ILE A 29 -19.74 34.23 -39.62
N LEU A 30 -20.76 34.92 -40.14
CA LEU A 30 -22.14 34.76 -39.66
C LEU A 30 -22.88 33.58 -40.31
N SER A 31 -22.42 33.09 -41.47
CA SER A 31 -23.01 31.94 -42.19
C SER A 31 -22.31 30.61 -41.89
N GLY A 32 -21.18 30.64 -41.17
CA GLY A 32 -20.59 29.43 -40.63
C GLY A 32 -21.58 28.80 -39.65
N SER A 33 -22.19 27.69 -40.05
CA SER A 33 -22.94 26.85 -39.10
C SER A 33 -22.01 26.58 -37.91
N PRO A 34 -22.46 26.77 -36.66
CA PRO A 34 -21.63 26.45 -35.51
C PRO A 34 -21.18 25.00 -35.72
N GLU A 35 -19.87 24.81 -35.86
CA GLU A 35 -19.29 23.48 -35.94
C GLU A 35 -19.73 22.78 -34.66
N LYS A 36 -20.65 21.83 -34.82
CA LYS A 36 -21.23 21.09 -33.73
C LYS A 36 -20.10 20.24 -33.20
N LEU A 37 -19.38 20.76 -32.21
CA LEU A 37 -18.42 20.00 -31.44
C LEU A 37 -19.20 18.83 -30.86
N ASP A 38 -18.95 17.63 -31.39
CA ASP A 38 -19.44 16.42 -30.77
C ASP A 38 -18.96 16.45 -29.32
N ALA A 39 -19.89 16.29 -28.38
CA ALA A 39 -19.54 16.16 -26.99
C ALA A 39 -18.53 15.02 -26.91
N GLY A 40 -17.28 15.36 -26.55
CA GLY A 40 -16.28 14.34 -26.24
C GLY A 40 -16.88 13.34 -25.25
N PRO A 41 -16.44 12.08 -25.26
CA PRO A 41 -16.95 11.09 -24.32
C PRO A 41 -16.91 11.68 -22.91
N PRO A 42 -17.95 11.46 -22.09
CA PRO A 42 -18.02 12.05 -20.77
C PRO A 42 -16.71 11.72 -20.05
N VAL A 43 -16.02 12.75 -19.56
CA VAL A 43 -14.86 12.57 -18.70
C VAL A 43 -15.40 11.91 -17.44
N VAL A 44 -15.31 10.58 -17.39
CA VAL A 44 -15.74 9.82 -16.22
C VAL A 44 -14.71 10.15 -15.15
N GLU A 45 -15.11 10.98 -14.20
CA GLU A 45 -14.36 11.26 -12.99
C GLU A 45 -13.94 9.91 -12.39
N ALA A 46 -12.62 9.72 -12.20
CA ALA A 46 -12.09 8.48 -11.65
C ALA A 46 -12.79 8.23 -10.33
N ALA A 47 -13.60 7.16 -10.27
CA ALA A 47 -14.38 6.82 -9.09
C ALA A 47 -13.48 6.86 -7.86
N ALA A 48 -13.92 7.56 -6.82
CA ALA A 48 -13.21 7.65 -5.55
C ALA A 48 -12.77 6.24 -5.10
N PRO A 49 -11.56 6.08 -4.50
CA PRO A 49 -11.08 4.77 -4.09
C PRO A 49 -12.13 4.06 -3.24
N VAL A 50 -12.66 2.94 -3.74
CA VAL A 50 -13.60 2.12 -2.97
C VAL A 50 -12.88 1.70 -1.68
N PRO A 51 -13.46 1.96 -0.50
CA PRO A 51 -12.87 1.51 0.77
C PRO A 51 -12.66 0.00 0.70
N ARG A 52 -11.40 -0.43 0.71
CA ARG A 52 -11.09 -1.86 0.70
C ARG A 52 -11.46 -2.41 2.07
N PRO A 53 -12.23 -3.50 2.17
CA PRO A 53 -12.52 -4.11 3.46
C PRO A 53 -11.21 -4.44 4.18
N PRO A 54 -11.17 -4.32 5.53
CA PRO A 54 -9.97 -4.62 6.29
C PRO A 54 -9.51 -6.05 6.01
N ARG A 55 -8.21 -6.25 5.81
CA ARG A 55 -7.66 -7.58 5.60
C ARG A 55 -7.69 -8.31 6.93
N GLN A 56 -8.55 -9.32 7.01
CA GLN A 56 -8.77 -10.11 8.20
C GLN A 56 -8.47 -11.58 7.91
N THR A 57 -7.96 -12.29 8.91
CA THR A 57 -7.79 -13.74 8.86
C THR A 57 -8.25 -14.36 10.15
N ARG A 58 -9.06 -15.42 10.04
CA ARG A 58 -9.57 -16.20 11.15
C ARG A 58 -8.85 -17.55 11.18
N ILE A 59 -8.44 -17.96 12.37
CA ILE A 59 -7.77 -19.24 12.65
C ILE A 59 -8.59 -19.89 13.75
N ASP A 60 -9.24 -21.01 13.44
CA ASP A 60 -9.95 -21.78 14.45
C ASP A 60 -8.93 -22.52 15.35
N GLY A 61 -9.23 -22.60 16.64
CA GLY A 61 -8.43 -23.37 17.58
C GLY A 61 -8.51 -24.87 17.26
N ASP A 62 -7.41 -25.58 17.47
CA ASP A 62 -7.41 -27.03 17.39
C ASP A 62 -8.04 -27.69 18.64
N ARG A 63 -7.96 -29.02 18.70
CA ARG A 63 -8.52 -29.82 19.79
C ARG A 63 -7.94 -29.47 21.17
N ASP A 64 -6.73 -28.95 21.21
CA ASP A 64 -6.03 -28.54 22.44
C ASP A 64 -6.27 -27.05 22.75
N GLY A 65 -7.06 -26.35 21.92
CA GLY A 65 -7.32 -24.92 22.05
C GLY A 65 -6.19 -24.03 21.54
N HIS A 66 -5.20 -24.59 20.85
CA HIS A 66 -4.07 -23.85 20.30
C HIS A 66 -4.39 -23.29 18.91
N PHE A 67 -3.82 -22.14 18.57
CA PHE A 67 -3.96 -21.54 17.25
C PHE A 67 -2.75 -21.87 16.40
N ARG A 68 -2.86 -22.97 15.65
CA ARG A 68 -1.84 -23.40 14.69
C ARG A 68 -2.21 -22.90 13.29
N ALA A 69 -1.22 -22.39 12.56
CA ALA A 69 -1.43 -21.88 11.22
C ALA A 69 -0.24 -22.20 10.31
N SER A 70 -0.50 -22.18 9.00
CA SER A 70 0.56 -22.18 8.00
C SER A 70 0.72 -20.75 7.47
N VAL A 71 1.90 -20.18 7.63
CA VAL A 71 2.21 -18.81 7.21
C VAL A 71 3.28 -18.79 6.15
N VAL A 72 3.34 -17.72 5.37
CA VAL A 72 4.41 -17.47 4.42
C VAL A 72 5.34 -16.43 5.01
N MET A 73 6.57 -16.84 5.35
CA MET A 73 7.64 -15.95 5.79
C MET A 73 8.69 -15.86 4.67
N ASN A 74 9.06 -14.66 4.23
CA ASN A 74 10.04 -14.47 3.13
C ASN A 74 9.78 -15.39 1.91
N GLY A 75 8.51 -15.58 1.54
CA GLY A 75 8.10 -16.43 0.41
C GLY A 75 8.08 -17.95 0.68
N ARG A 76 8.33 -18.39 1.92
CA ARG A 76 8.35 -19.82 2.29
C ARG A 76 7.29 -20.17 3.31
N GLN A 77 6.66 -21.32 3.11
CA GLN A 77 5.65 -21.84 4.01
C GLN A 77 6.29 -22.39 5.30
N VAL A 78 5.83 -21.89 6.44
CA VAL A 78 6.29 -22.22 7.79
C VAL A 78 5.07 -22.53 8.66
N PRO A 79 5.00 -23.71 9.28
CA PRO A 79 3.97 -23.99 10.27
C PRO A 79 4.32 -23.26 11.57
N VAL A 80 3.34 -22.60 12.17
CA VAL A 80 3.51 -21.79 13.38
C VAL A 80 2.45 -22.11 14.42
N LEU A 81 2.82 -21.86 15.68
CA LEU A 81 1.89 -21.66 16.78
C LEU A 81 1.80 -20.17 17.08
N VAL A 82 0.59 -19.62 17.18
CA VAL A 82 0.41 -18.24 17.68
C VAL A 82 0.52 -18.26 19.20
N ASP A 83 1.44 -17.47 19.74
CA ASP A 83 1.79 -17.47 21.16
C ASP A 83 1.91 -16.05 21.70
N THR A 84 0.95 -15.61 22.50
CA THR A 84 0.96 -14.28 23.15
C THR A 84 1.97 -14.18 24.29
N GLY A 85 2.48 -15.31 24.79
CA GLY A 85 3.52 -15.36 25.82
C GLY A 85 4.93 -15.17 25.26
N ALA A 86 5.14 -15.40 23.96
CA ALA A 86 6.41 -15.15 23.28
C ALA A 86 6.59 -13.65 22.97
N SER A 87 7.69 -13.05 23.42
CA SER A 87 7.97 -11.62 23.18
C SER A 87 8.29 -11.33 21.70
N ALA A 88 8.95 -12.25 21.01
CA ALA A 88 9.34 -12.15 19.60
C ALA A 88 8.81 -13.34 18.77
N VAL A 89 8.86 -13.24 17.45
CA VAL A 89 8.73 -14.42 16.59
C VAL A 89 9.93 -15.32 16.87
N ALA A 90 9.70 -16.57 17.26
CA ALA A 90 10.77 -17.50 17.60
C ALA A 90 10.96 -18.51 16.46
N LEU A 91 12.20 -18.62 15.97
CA LEU A 91 12.61 -19.56 14.94
C LEU A 91 13.73 -20.45 15.46
N ASP A 92 13.77 -21.70 15.00
CA ASP A 92 15.01 -22.49 15.07
C ASP A 92 15.97 -22.07 13.93
N GLU A 93 17.23 -22.46 14.06
CA GLU A 93 18.26 -22.12 13.07
C GLU A 93 17.96 -22.74 11.69
N ALA A 94 17.37 -23.95 11.67
CA ALA A 94 17.00 -24.62 10.42
C ALA A 94 15.94 -23.83 9.64
N THR A 95 14.92 -23.31 10.31
CA THR A 95 13.90 -22.45 9.68
C THR A 95 14.50 -21.12 9.29
N ALA A 96 15.28 -20.46 10.14
CA ALA A 96 15.94 -19.20 9.79
C ALA A 96 16.76 -19.31 8.49
N ARG A 97 17.60 -20.35 8.36
CA ARG A 97 18.36 -20.63 7.12
C ARG A 97 17.46 -20.87 5.93
N ARG A 98 16.37 -21.63 6.10
CA ARG A 98 15.36 -21.81 5.05
C ARG A 98 14.81 -20.47 4.59
N LEU A 99 14.56 -19.52 5.48
CA LEU A 99 14.05 -18.18 5.17
C LEU A 99 15.08 -17.22 4.54
N GLY A 100 16.32 -17.68 4.32
CA GLY A 100 17.41 -16.85 3.80
C GLY A 100 18.08 -15.97 4.87
N ILE A 101 17.77 -16.18 6.15
CA ILE A 101 18.41 -15.50 7.27
C ILE A 101 19.73 -16.22 7.54
N THR A 102 20.84 -15.52 7.31
CA THR A 102 22.19 -16.06 7.52
C THR A 102 22.75 -15.48 8.82
N LEU A 103 23.08 -16.36 9.76
CA LEU A 103 23.67 -16.02 11.05
C LEU A 103 24.96 -16.79 11.21
N SER A 104 25.96 -16.14 11.80
CA SER A 104 27.20 -16.74 12.24
C SER A 104 27.08 -17.22 13.69
N ALA A 105 27.98 -18.11 14.11
CA ALA A 105 27.97 -18.60 15.48
C ALA A 105 28.15 -17.48 16.54
N GLY A 106 28.78 -16.37 16.16
CA GLY A 106 29.02 -15.20 17.01
C GLY A 106 27.83 -14.26 17.17
N ASP A 107 26.74 -14.44 16.41
CA ASP A 107 25.55 -13.58 16.49
C ASP A 107 24.62 -13.97 17.64
N PHE A 108 24.80 -15.17 18.21
CA PHE A 108 23.97 -15.71 19.27
C PHE A 108 24.46 -15.24 20.64
N VAL A 109 24.17 -13.98 20.95
CA VAL A 109 24.64 -13.27 22.14
C VAL A 109 23.52 -12.87 23.10
N GLU A 110 22.26 -13.14 22.74
CA GLU A 110 21.09 -12.75 23.54
C GLU A 110 20.62 -13.92 24.42
N PRO A 111 20.53 -13.76 25.75
CA PRO A 111 19.94 -14.78 26.59
C PRO A 111 18.42 -14.86 26.34
N VAL A 112 17.92 -16.06 26.08
CA VAL A 112 16.51 -16.34 25.82
C VAL A 112 15.98 -17.33 26.85
N GLN A 113 14.91 -16.96 27.54
CA GLN A 113 14.20 -17.85 28.44
C GLN A 113 13.31 -18.79 27.62
N THR A 114 13.49 -20.10 27.79
CA THR A 114 12.66 -21.13 27.18
C THR A 114 12.10 -22.07 28.26
N ALA A 115 11.22 -22.99 27.85
CA ALA A 115 10.70 -24.04 28.73
C ALA A 115 11.81 -24.95 29.28
N ASN A 116 12.91 -25.12 28.54
CA ASN A 116 14.05 -25.95 28.93
C ASN A 116 15.15 -25.18 29.69
N GLY A 117 14.87 -23.92 30.07
CA GLY A 117 15.82 -23.04 30.72
C GLY A 117 16.33 -21.92 29.80
N VAL A 118 17.43 -21.29 30.20
CA VAL A 118 18.04 -20.19 29.44
C VAL A 118 18.97 -20.75 28.36
N THR A 119 18.85 -20.24 27.14
CA THR A 119 19.74 -20.52 26.01
C THR A 119 20.17 -19.21 25.34
N MET A 120 20.99 -19.29 24.30
CA MET A 120 21.44 -18.15 23.52
C MET A 120 20.68 -18.05 22.19
N GLY A 121 20.25 -16.84 21.86
CA GLY A 121 19.56 -16.49 20.64
C GLY A 121 20.25 -15.36 19.88
N ALA A 122 19.91 -15.23 18.61
CA ALA A 122 20.35 -14.16 17.73
C ALA A 122 19.14 -13.38 17.21
N ARG A 123 19.21 -12.05 17.23
CA ARG A 123 18.17 -11.20 16.63
C ARG A 123 18.27 -11.26 15.11
N ALA A 124 17.11 -11.31 14.47
CA ALA A 124 16.96 -11.26 13.03
C ALA A 124 15.71 -10.45 12.66
N THR A 125 15.55 -10.18 11.36
CA THR A 125 14.35 -9.55 10.82
C THR A 125 13.78 -10.41 9.70
N ILE A 126 12.48 -10.64 9.75
CA ILE A 126 11.71 -11.28 8.69
C ILE A 126 11.08 -10.16 7.86
N ASN A 127 11.39 -10.14 6.56
CA ASN A 127 10.99 -9.05 5.66
C ASN A 127 9.47 -8.98 5.50
N GLU A 128 8.82 -10.12 5.32
CA GLU A 128 7.36 -10.21 5.25
C GLU A 128 6.88 -11.52 5.88
N ILE A 129 5.83 -11.40 6.70
CA ILE A 129 5.01 -12.51 7.18
C ILE A 129 3.60 -12.33 6.65
N ALA A 130 3.10 -13.32 5.91
CA ALA A 130 1.75 -13.36 5.39
C ALA A 130 0.97 -14.54 5.98
N ILE A 131 -0.23 -14.26 6.49
CA ILE A 131 -1.16 -15.25 7.04
C ILE A 131 -2.55 -14.94 6.50
N GLY A 132 -3.05 -15.80 5.60
CA GLY A 132 -4.27 -15.52 4.86
C GLY A 132 -4.20 -14.19 4.12
N ALA A 133 -5.12 -13.27 4.47
CA ALA A 133 -5.15 -11.93 3.90
C ALA A 133 -4.20 -10.94 4.60
N VAL A 134 -3.78 -11.23 5.83
CA VAL A 134 -2.94 -10.35 6.67
C VAL A 134 -1.48 -10.41 6.21
N ARG A 135 -0.85 -9.25 6.05
CA ARG A 135 0.59 -9.11 5.75
C ARG A 135 1.26 -8.09 6.65
N VAL A 136 2.35 -8.51 7.29
CA VAL A 136 3.15 -7.67 8.17
C VAL A 136 4.59 -7.68 7.69
N ARG A 137 5.25 -6.52 7.70
CA ARG A 137 6.64 -6.36 7.25
C ARG A 137 7.57 -6.01 8.40
N ASP A 138 8.85 -6.27 8.16
CA ASP A 138 9.98 -5.89 9.02
C ASP A 138 9.79 -6.38 10.46
N VAL A 139 9.47 -7.67 10.60
CA VAL A 139 9.11 -8.29 11.89
C VAL A 139 10.37 -8.79 12.59
N GLU A 140 10.57 -8.37 13.82
CA GLU A 140 11.67 -8.87 14.66
C GLU A 140 11.49 -10.36 14.96
N ALA A 141 12.57 -11.12 14.84
CA ALA A 141 12.61 -12.52 15.21
C ALA A 141 13.80 -12.81 16.11
N MET A 142 13.62 -13.80 16.98
CA MET A 142 14.68 -14.41 17.77
C MET A 142 14.96 -15.80 17.19
N VAL A 143 16.17 -16.01 16.69
CA VAL A 143 16.63 -17.32 16.23
C VAL A 143 17.35 -18.00 17.38
N ILE A 144 16.89 -19.19 17.76
CA ILE A 144 17.33 -19.89 18.98
C ILE A 144 18.10 -21.16 18.58
N ARG A 145 19.24 -21.40 19.23
CA ARG A 145 19.99 -22.67 19.10
C ARG A 145 19.53 -23.70 20.13
N ASP A 146 19.80 -24.96 19.81
CA ASP A 146 19.65 -26.11 20.71
C ASP A 146 18.25 -26.21 21.35
N THR A 147 17.24 -25.94 20.53
CA THR A 147 15.84 -25.97 20.96
C THR A 147 15.06 -26.97 20.12
N ASP A 148 14.34 -27.86 20.80
CA ASP A 148 13.30 -28.68 20.20
C ASP A 148 12.01 -27.85 20.10
N LEU A 149 12.04 -26.74 19.37
CA LEU A 149 10.83 -26.01 19.01
C LEU A 149 10.08 -26.86 17.97
N PRO A 150 8.99 -27.55 18.31
CA PRO A 150 8.29 -28.40 17.34
C PRO A 150 7.64 -27.56 16.22
N LEU A 151 7.36 -26.30 16.51
CA LEU A 151 6.84 -25.28 15.61
C LEU A 151 7.51 -23.94 15.90
N SER A 152 7.66 -23.11 14.87
CA SER A 152 8.01 -21.69 15.05
C SER A 152 6.89 -20.96 15.78
N LEU A 153 7.24 -19.97 16.61
CA LEU A 153 6.26 -19.21 17.38
C LEU A 153 5.99 -17.85 16.72
N LEU A 154 4.72 -17.50 16.59
CA LEU A 154 4.27 -16.20 16.12
C LEU A 154 3.95 -15.31 17.33
N GLY A 155 4.98 -14.64 17.84
CA GLY A 155 4.90 -13.89 19.09
C GLY A 155 4.49 -12.43 18.98
N MET A 156 4.68 -11.68 20.07
CA MET A 156 4.22 -10.31 20.23
C MET A 156 4.88 -9.30 19.27
N SER A 157 6.11 -9.52 18.82
CA SER A 157 6.74 -8.72 17.75
C SER A 157 5.95 -8.68 16.44
N PHE A 158 5.18 -9.74 16.14
CA PHE A 158 4.23 -9.78 15.03
C PHE A 158 2.87 -9.21 15.47
N LEU A 159 2.32 -9.72 16.59
CA LEU A 159 0.95 -9.39 17.01
C LEU A 159 0.74 -7.90 17.29
N LYS A 160 1.76 -7.20 17.82
CA LYS A 160 1.71 -5.75 18.09
C LYS A 160 1.72 -4.88 16.83
N ARG A 161 2.08 -5.45 15.66
CA ARG A 161 2.07 -4.73 14.38
C ARG A 161 0.72 -4.79 13.67
N LEU A 162 -0.20 -5.62 14.16
CA LEU A 162 -1.56 -5.70 13.66
C LEU A 162 -2.38 -4.50 14.14
N LYS A 163 -3.40 -4.11 13.37
CA LYS A 163 -4.44 -3.17 13.85
C LYS A 163 -5.24 -3.75 15.00
N GLY A 164 -5.33 -5.07 15.08
CA GLY A 164 -5.87 -5.76 16.24
C GLY A 164 -5.94 -7.26 16.04
N TYR A 165 -5.96 -7.97 17.16
CA TYR A 165 -6.26 -9.39 17.23
C TYR A 165 -7.27 -9.66 18.36
N SER A 166 -8.10 -10.68 18.21
CA SER A 166 -9.02 -11.11 19.27
C SER A 166 -9.17 -12.62 19.27
N VAL A 167 -9.49 -13.18 20.43
CA VAL A 167 -9.84 -14.59 20.59
C VAL A 167 -11.26 -14.66 21.10
N GLU A 168 -12.17 -15.18 20.28
CA GLU A 168 -13.60 -15.24 20.56
C GLU A 168 -14.16 -16.57 20.05
N ASN A 169 -14.98 -17.24 20.86
CA ASN A 169 -15.67 -18.48 20.48
C ASN A 169 -14.71 -19.55 19.90
N GLY A 170 -13.54 -19.73 20.53
CA GLY A 170 -12.55 -20.72 20.11
C GLY A 170 -11.78 -20.37 18.83
N ALA A 171 -11.78 -19.12 18.40
CA ALA A 171 -11.03 -18.71 17.22
C ALA A 171 -10.29 -17.39 17.39
N LEU A 172 -9.11 -17.34 16.77
CA LEU A 172 -8.26 -16.18 16.68
C LEU A 172 -8.58 -15.41 15.41
N THR A 173 -8.80 -14.11 15.55
CA THR A 173 -8.95 -13.16 14.45
C THR A 173 -7.76 -12.22 14.42
N LEU A 174 -7.16 -12.02 13.23
CA LEU A 174 -6.06 -11.09 12.98
C LEU A 174 -6.49 -10.02 11.97
N ARG A 175 -6.09 -8.75 12.17
CA ARG A 175 -6.42 -7.63 11.28
C ARG A 175 -5.19 -6.74 11.01
N ASP A 176 -4.91 -6.44 9.74
CA ASP A 176 -3.82 -5.53 9.31
C ASP A 176 -4.30 -4.15 8.84
#